data_AF-A0A4P6X0S0-F1
#
_entry.id   AF-A0A4P6X0S0-F1
#
_cell.length_a   1.000
_cell.length_b   1.000
_cell.length_c   1.000
_cell.angle_alpha   90.00
_cell.angle_beta   90.00
_cell.angle_gamma   90.00
#
_symmetry.space_group_name_H-M   'P 1'
#
loop_
_entity.id
_entity.type
_entity.pdbx_description
1 polymer ?
#
loop_
_entity_poly.entity_id
_entity_poly.type
_entity_poly.pdbx_seq_one_letter_code
_entity_poly.pdbx_strand_id
1 'polypeptide(L)'
;MRRRPVDNLLLDHWRGLDCVVVLRELADHVKQDKTFVPRECRQATRWQVGVAGFDFELLCTGPRFFDTRASRGGGGAIDLVMHLFCVDFNHAVAMLRGTGL
;
A
#
# COMPACT_ATOMS: atom_id res chain seq x y z
N MET A 1 -11.13 -0.70 -24.00
CA MET A 1 -9.72 -0.52 -23.59
C MET A 1 -8.97 -1.83 -23.88
N ARG A 2 -7.90 -1.85 -24.71
CA ARG A 2 -7.14 -3.09 -24.98
C ARG A 2 -6.34 -3.47 -23.72
N ARG A 3 -6.63 -4.64 -23.15
CA ARG A 3 -5.95 -5.19 -21.97
C ARG A 3 -4.53 -5.59 -22.38
N ARG A 4 -3.52 -4.77 -22.05
CA ARG A 4 -2.11 -5.15 -22.23
C ARG A 4 -1.68 -6.01 -21.05
N PRO A 5 -1.06 -7.18 -21.28
CA PRO A 5 -0.44 -7.96 -20.22
C PRO A 5 0.50 -7.06 -19.40
N VAL A 6 0.53 -7.28 -18.09
CA VAL A 6 1.54 -6.63 -17.25
C VAL A 6 2.80 -7.47 -17.34
N ASP A 7 3.94 -6.81 -17.54
CA ASP A 7 5.24 -7.47 -17.53
C ASP A 7 5.49 -8.07 -16.14
N ASN A 8 5.95 -9.32 -16.09
CA ASN A 8 6.24 -10.02 -14.85
C ASN A 8 7.33 -9.32 -14.03
N LEU A 9 8.32 -8.72 -14.69
CA LEU A 9 9.37 -7.95 -14.00
C LEU A 9 8.77 -6.75 -13.25
N LEU A 10 7.81 -6.07 -13.87
CA LEU A 10 7.12 -4.94 -13.26
C LEU A 10 6.21 -5.38 -12.09
N LEU A 11 5.54 -6.53 -12.24
CA LEU A 11 4.74 -7.11 -11.15
C LEU A 11 5.61 -7.48 -9.95
N ASP A 12 6.76 -8.09 -10.19
CA ASP A 12 7.68 -8.50 -9.12
C ASP A 12 8.31 -7.29 -8.43
N HIS A 13 8.62 -6.23 -9.19
CA HIS A 13 9.05 -4.95 -8.64
C HIS A 13 7.99 -4.36 -7.70
N TRP A 14 6.73 -4.22 -8.15
CA TRP A 14 5.65 -3.69 -7.30
C TRP A 14 5.32 -4.58 -6.10
N ARG A 15 5.51 -5.90 -6.19
CA ARG A 15 5.37 -6.82 -5.04
C ARG A 15 6.47 -6.63 -4.00
N GLY A 16 7.65 -6.20 -4.44
CA GLY A 16 8.82 -5.96 -3.57
C GLY A 16 8.87 -4.57 -2.96
N LEU A 17 8.08 -3.60 -3.46
CA LEU A 17 8.09 -2.23 -2.94
C LEU A 17 7.66 -2.18 -1.47
N ASP A 18 8.41 -1.41 -0.69
CA ASP A 18 8.04 -1.09 0.68
C ASP A 18 6.70 -0.32 0.70
N CYS A 19 5.74 -0.78 1.50
CA CYS A 19 4.44 -0.14 1.62
C CYS A 19 4.56 1.35 1.94
N VAL A 20 5.54 1.76 2.76
CA VAL A 20 5.74 3.16 3.12
C VAL A 20 6.13 4.01 1.91
N VAL A 21 6.89 3.46 0.96
CA VAL A 21 7.20 4.15 -0.30
C VAL A 21 5.93 4.37 -1.12
N VAL A 22 5.12 3.34 -1.24
CA VAL A 22 3.84 3.40 -1.98
C VAL A 22 2.86 4.36 -1.31
N LEU A 23 2.76 4.35 0.02
CA LEU A 23 1.90 5.27 0.78
C LEU A 23 2.29 6.73 0.56
N ARG A 24 3.59 7.04 0.50
CA ARG A 24 4.07 8.40 0.28
C ARG A 24 3.79 8.93 -1.12
N GLU A 25 3.74 8.04 -2.11
CA GLU A 25 3.43 8.40 -3.48
C GLU A 25 1.93 8.63 -3.69
N LEU A 26 1.08 7.78 -3.08
CA LEU A 26 -0.34 7.69 -3.42
C LEU A 26 -1.30 8.34 -2.42
N ALA A 27 -0.90 8.55 -1.18
CA ALA A 27 -1.79 9.08 -0.16
C ALA A 27 -1.84 10.61 -0.18
N ASP A 28 -3.03 11.16 0.05
CA ASP A 28 -3.22 12.60 0.25
C ASP A 28 -2.54 13.06 1.55
N HIS A 29 -2.55 12.19 2.56
CA HIS A 29 -1.86 12.41 3.83
C HIS A 29 -1.21 11.12 4.32
N VAL A 30 0.03 11.21 4.80
CA VAL A 30 0.72 10.09 5.42
C VAL A 30 1.55 10.57 6.62
N LYS A 31 1.29 9.99 7.78
CA LYS A 31 2.00 10.33 9.02
C LYS A 31 2.36 9.08 9.80
N GLN A 32 3.64 8.92 10.08
CA GLN A 32 4.11 7.87 10.98
C GLN A 32 3.70 8.20 12.42
N ASP A 33 3.16 7.21 13.12
CA ASP A 33 2.99 7.29 14.56
C ASP A 33 4.26 6.82 15.26
N LYS A 34 5.05 7.81 15.72
CA LYS A 34 6.31 7.59 16.44
C LYS A 34 6.13 7.06 17.86
N THR A 35 4.92 7.06 18.39
CA THR A 35 4.61 6.54 19.74
C THR A 35 4.28 5.05 19.72
N PHE A 36 4.10 4.47 18.53
CA PHE A 36 3.86 3.04 18.38
C PHE A 36 5.07 2.22 18.79
N VAL A 37 4.87 1.30 19.73
CA VAL A 37 5.88 0.33 20.15
C VAL A 37 5.47 -1.06 19.65
N PRO A 38 6.19 -1.63 18.67
CA PRO A 38 5.85 -2.94 18.13
C PRO A 38 5.99 -4.04 19.20
N ARG A 39 4.99 -4.93 19.27
CA ARG A 39 4.98 -6.06 20.22
C ARG A 39 5.42 -7.38 19.59
N GLU A 40 4.79 -7.75 18.48
CA GLU A 40 5.02 -9.05 17.82
C GLU A 40 6.11 -8.97 16.75
N CYS A 41 6.06 -7.94 15.91
CA CYS A 41 7.03 -7.71 14.85
C CYS A 41 7.83 -6.43 15.11
N ARG A 42 9.07 -6.57 15.59
CA ARG A 42 9.95 -5.43 15.95
C ARG A 42 10.19 -4.43 14.82
N GLN A 43 10.01 -4.83 13.57
CA GLN A 43 10.21 -3.99 12.38
C GLN A 43 8.92 -3.28 11.95
N ALA A 44 7.77 -3.59 12.56
CA ALA A 44 6.51 -2.98 12.21
C ALA A 44 6.50 -1.49 12.58
N THR A 45 6.00 -0.67 11.66
CA THR A 45 5.76 0.76 11.86
C THR A 45 4.28 1.05 11.68
N ARG A 46 3.73 1.98 12.46
CA ARG A 46 2.32 2.39 12.36
C ARG A 46 2.19 3.72 11.63
N TRP A 47 1.20 3.82 10.76
CA TRP A 47 0.94 4.97 9.91
C TRP A 47 -0.54 5.34 9.93
N GLN A 48 -0.82 6.63 10.08
CA GLN A 48 -2.13 7.21 9.79
C GLN A 48 -2.11 7.73 8.35
N VAL A 49 -3.04 7.26 7.53
CA VAL A 49 -3.05 7.50 6.08
C VAL A 49 -4.42 8.02 5.67
N GLY A 50 -4.46 9.14 4.96
CA GLY A 50 -5.67 9.65 4.31
C GLY A 50 -5.59 9.46 2.80
N VAL A 51 -6.59 8.80 2.20
CA VAL A 51 -6.66 8.55 0.75
C VAL A 51 -8.08 8.74 0.26
N ALA A 52 -8.29 9.61 -0.73
CA ALA A 52 -9.58 9.85 -1.38
C ALA A 52 -10.73 10.14 -0.38
N GLY A 53 -10.42 10.82 0.73
CA GLY A 53 -11.37 11.14 1.79
C GLY A 53 -11.59 10.04 2.84
N PHE A 54 -10.86 8.92 2.78
CA PHE A 54 -10.91 7.84 3.77
C PHE A 54 -9.65 7.81 4.63
N ASP A 55 -9.80 7.53 5.92
CA ASP A 55 -8.70 7.42 6.88
C ASP A 55 -8.42 5.97 7.28
N PHE A 56 -7.17 5.58 7.19
CA PHE A 56 -6.65 4.25 7.51
C PHE A 56 -5.61 4.32 8.63
N GLU A 57 -5.56 3.26 9.43
CA GLU A 57 -4.43 3.00 10.33
C GLU A 57 -3.74 1.71 9.87
N LEU A 58 -2.53 1.85 9.34
CA LEU A 58 -1.79 0.74 8.76
C LEU A 58 -0.54 0.43 9.57
N LEU A 59 -0.32 -0.86 9.83
CA LEU A 59 0.96 -1.41 10.23
C LEU A 59 1.71 -1.83 8.97
N CYS A 60 2.92 -1.30 8.75
CA CYS A 60 3.76 -1.64 7.60
C CYS A 60 5.00 -2.41 8.07
N THR A 61 5.35 -3.48 7.35
CA THR A 61 6.57 -4.28 7.56
C THR A 61 7.19 -4.61 6.21
N GLY A 62 7.97 -3.67 5.67
CA GLY A 62 8.47 -3.72 4.29
C GLY A 62 7.30 -3.75 3.29
N PRO A 63 7.20 -4.75 2.39
CA PRO A 63 6.12 -4.82 1.42
C PRO A 63 4.78 -5.29 1.99
N ARG A 64 4.69 -5.66 3.28
CA ARG A 64 3.43 -6.10 3.87
C ARG A 64 2.77 -4.98 4.66
N PHE A 65 1.44 -4.93 4.60
CA PHE A 65 0.65 -4.05 5.44
C PHE A 65 -0.49 -4.80 6.14
N PHE A 66 -0.95 -4.24 7.24
CA PHE A 66 -2.15 -4.65 7.94
C PHE A 66 -2.93 -3.42 8.40
N ASP A 67 -4.18 -3.30 7.97
CA ASP A 67 -5.14 -2.31 8.41
C ASP A 67 -5.76 -2.75 9.73
N THR A 68 -5.47 -2.01 10.80
CA THR A 68 -5.95 -2.33 12.15
C THR A 68 -7.43 -2.03 12.32
N ARG A 69 -7.99 -1.11 11.53
CA ARG A 69 -9.42 -0.73 11.59
C ARG A 69 -10.28 -1.74 10.85
N ALA A 70 -9.81 -2.21 9.69
CA ALA A 70 -10.54 -3.19 8.88
C ALA A 70 -10.20 -4.65 9.25
N SER A 71 -9.15 -4.89 10.03
CA SER A 71 -8.60 -6.24 10.31
C SER A 71 -8.27 -7.02 9.03
N ARG A 72 -7.67 -6.33 8.04
CA ARG A 72 -7.29 -6.90 6.74
C ARG A 72 -5.87 -6.52 6.40
N GLY A 73 -5.15 -7.38 5.69
CA GLY A 73 -3.80 -7.11 5.25
C GLY A 73 -3.55 -7.60 3.84
N GLY A 74 -2.41 -7.20 3.29
CA GLY A 74 -1.98 -7.55 1.94
C GLY A 74 -0.48 -7.36 1.75
N GLY A 75 0.00 -7.65 0.55
CA GLY A 75 1.41 -7.58 0.20
C GLY A 75 1.68 -6.88 -1.13
N GLY A 76 2.64 -5.97 -1.12
CA GLY A 76 3.08 -5.20 -2.27
C GLY A 76 2.18 -4.01 -2.59
N ALA A 77 2.62 -3.22 -3.56
CA ALA A 77 1.94 -2.01 -3.98
C ALA A 77 0.54 -2.30 -4.54
N ILE A 78 0.35 -3.41 -5.25
CA ILE A 78 -0.93 -3.75 -5.88
C ILE A 78 -2.02 -3.99 -4.84
N ASP A 79 -1.77 -4.88 -3.87
CA ASP A 79 -2.74 -5.16 -2.80
C ASP A 79 -3.04 -3.90 -1.98
N LEU A 80 -2.03 -3.07 -1.76
CA LEU A 80 -2.18 -1.82 -1.01
C LEU A 80 -3.08 -0.83 -1.77
N VAL A 81 -2.91 -0.66 -3.09
CA VAL A 81 -3.78 0.20 -3.91
C VAL A 81 -5.20 -0.35 -3.96
N MET A 82 -5.35 -1.67 -4.13
CA MET A 82 -6.67 -2.30 -4.10
C MET A 82 -7.39 -2.05 -2.77
N HIS A 83 -6.66 -2.11 -1.64
CA HIS A 83 -7.19 -1.86 -0.31
C HIS A 83 -7.56 -0.39 -0.09
N LEU A 84 -6.67 0.55 -0.43
CA LEU A 84 -6.85 1.98 -0.17
C LEU A 84 -7.94 2.61 -1.04
N PHE A 85 -8.01 2.22 -2.31
CA PHE A 85 -8.94 2.81 -3.29
C PHE A 85 -10.18 1.94 -3.54
N CYS A 86 -10.27 0.75 -2.93
CA CYS A 86 -11.36 -0.21 -3.13
C CYS A 86 -11.57 -0.56 -4.62
N VAL A 87 -10.47 -0.84 -5.33
CA VAL A 87 -10.47 -1.13 -6.75
C VAL A 87 -10.02 -2.55 -7.06
N ASP A 88 -10.33 -3.05 -8.25
CA ASP A 88 -9.81 -4.32 -8.73
C ASP A 88 -8.33 -4.23 -9.17
N PHE A 89 -7.73 -5.39 -9.45
CA PHE A 89 -6.35 -5.51 -9.90
C PHE A 89 -6.03 -4.66 -11.14
N ASN A 90 -6.93 -4.60 -12.14
CA ASN A 90 -6.62 -3.89 -13.39
C ASN A 90 -6.56 -2.38 -13.16
N HIS A 91 -7.46 -1.86 -12.33
CA HIS A 91 -7.46 -0.46 -11.93
C HIS A 91 -6.25 -0.13 -11.07
N ALA A 92 -5.90 -0.99 -10.10
CA ALA A 92 -4.70 -0.81 -9.28
C ALA A 92 -3.42 -0.75 -10.14
N VAL A 93 -3.27 -1.65 -11.11
CA VAL A 93 -2.16 -1.61 -12.08
C VAL A 93 -2.18 -0.34 -12.90
N ALA A 94 -3.35 0.13 -13.36
CA ALA A 94 -3.45 1.35 -14.14
C ALA A 94 -3.00 2.58 -13.32
N MET A 95 -3.34 2.63 -12.03
CA MET A 95 -2.91 3.68 -11.12
C MET A 95 -1.40 3.64 -10.90
N LEU A 96 -0.83 2.45 -10.62
CA LEU A 96 0.62 2.30 -10.43
C LEU A 96 1.43 2.66 -11.68
N ARG A 97 0.91 2.40 -12.89
CA ARG A 97 1.54 2.87 -14.14
C ARG A 97 1.59 4.39 -14.29
N GLY A 98 0.70 5.10 -13.60
CA GLY A 98 0.67 6.56 -13.57
C GLY A 98 1.60 7.17 -12.54
N THR A 99 2.16 6.36 -11.63
CA THR A 99 3.12 6.79 -10.61
C THR A 99 4.57 6.66 -11.07
N GLY A 100 5.49 7.30 -10.36
CA GLY A 100 6.94 7.12 -10.57
C GLY A 100 7.53 5.84 -9.96
N LEU A 101 6.70 4.85 -9.60
CA LEU A 101 7.06 3.65 -8.84
C LEU A 101 7.47 2.44 -9.69
#